data_AF-A0A084A8V9-F1
#
_entry.id   AF-A0A084A8V9-F1
#
_cell.length_a   1.000
_cell.length_b   1.000
_cell.length_c   1.000
_cell.angle_alpha   90.00
_cell.angle_beta   90.00
_cell.angle_gamma   90.00
#
_symmetry.space_group_name_H-M   'P 1'
#
loop_
_entity.id
_entity.type
_entity.pdbx_description
1 polymer ?
#
loop_
_entity_poly.entity_id
_entity_poly.type
_entity_poly.pdbx_seq_one_letter_code
_entity_poly.pdbx_strand_id
1 'polypeptide(L)'
;MIEHHQGYTAIKRYGRNGFRPVGKHPFKMIYNARAVKYDLIQQFESSTSILLPSGLKSNLCMQPVPILGKELAVMKLQIKETKK
;
A
#
# COMPACT_ATOMS: atom_id res chain seq x y z
N MET A 1 15.01 21.88 17.70
CA MET A 1 16.20 21.01 17.60
C MET A 1 15.93 20.00 16.50
N ILE A 2 16.77 20.01 15.46
CA ILE A 2 16.70 19.10 14.31
C ILE A 2 17.75 18.03 14.55
N GLU A 3 17.35 16.77 14.58
CA GLU A 3 18.25 15.62 14.77
C GLU A 3 18.27 14.79 13.48
N HIS A 4 19.47 14.39 13.07
CA HIS A 4 19.67 13.54 11.90
C HIS A 4 19.97 12.12 12.37
N HIS A 5 19.05 11.20 12.10
CA HIS A 5 19.21 9.77 12.37
C HIS A 5 19.40 9.04 11.03
N GLN A 6 20.12 7.91 11.02
CA GLN A 6 20.53 7.15 9.82
C GLN A 6 19.38 7.02 8.77
N GLY A 7 19.31 7.96 7.83
CA GLY A 7 18.32 7.99 6.73
C GLY A 7 17.12 8.94 6.85
N TYR A 8 16.91 9.68 7.95
CA TYR A 8 15.84 10.68 8.03
C TYR A 8 16.10 11.81 9.04
N THR A 9 15.42 12.94 8.83
CA THR A 9 15.48 14.09 9.73
C THR A 9 14.32 14.02 10.71
N ALA A 10 14.57 14.10 12.01
CA ALA A 10 13.53 14.15 13.03
C ALA A 10 13.46 15.58 13.59
N ILE A 11 12.27 16.17 13.62
CA ILE A 11 12.04 17.45 14.29
C ILE A 11 11.41 17.18 15.65
N LYS A 12 12.10 17.59 16.72
CA LYS A 12 11.57 17.56 18.08
C LYS A 12 10.42 18.55 18.21
N ARG A 13 9.23 18.10 18.62
CA ARG A 13 8.11 19.01 18.95
C ARG A 13 8.39 19.65 20.31
N TYR A 14 8.48 20.96 20.36
CA TYR A 14 8.53 21.69 21.63
C TYR A 14 7.22 21.43 22.41
N GLY A 15 7.32 20.92 23.63
CA GLY A 15 6.17 20.67 24.52
C GLY A 15 5.57 19.25 24.55
N ARG A 16 6.07 18.29 23.77
CA ARG A 16 5.71 16.86 23.90
C ARG A 16 6.97 15.98 23.74
N ASN A 17 7.10 14.92 24.55
CA ASN A 17 8.14 13.90 24.39
C ASN A 17 7.88 13.05 23.14
N GLY A 18 8.01 13.65 21.96
CA GLY A 18 7.76 12.97 20.69
C GLY A 18 8.44 13.68 19.53
N PHE A 19 9.11 12.87 18.71
CA PHE A 19 9.72 13.32 17.46
C PHE A 19 8.69 13.25 16.34
N ARG A 20 8.59 14.29 15.51
CA ARG A 20 7.89 14.22 14.22
C ARG A 20 8.92 13.91 13.14
N PRO A 21 8.79 12.79 12.42
CA PRO A 21 9.71 12.51 11.33
C PRO A 21 9.45 13.47 10.16
N VAL A 22 10.52 14.06 9.65
CA VAL A 22 10.53 15.02 8.55
C VAL A 22 11.43 14.46 7.43
N GLY A 23 10.83 14.20 6.28
CA GLY A 23 11.49 13.53 5.16
C GLY A 23 10.95 12.13 4.86
N LYS A 24 11.72 11.33 4.08
CA LYS A 24 11.39 9.95 3.67
C LYS A 24 11.55 8.99 4.86
N HIS A 25 10.65 9.08 5.83
CA HIS A 25 10.64 8.15 6.95
C HIS A 25 10.25 6.73 6.47
N PRO A 26 10.91 5.66 6.93
CA PRO A 26 10.55 4.28 6.59
C PRO A 26 9.05 3.99 6.74
N PHE A 27 8.43 4.35 7.87
CA PHE A 27 6.97 4.23 8.05
C PHE A 27 6.14 4.98 7.00
N LYS A 28 6.56 6.19 6.57
CA LYS A 28 5.84 6.96 5.55
C LYS A 28 5.97 6.31 4.17
N MET A 29 7.14 5.72 3.87
CA MET A 29 7.36 4.94 2.64
C MET A 29 6.52 3.66 2.63
N ILE A 30 6.45 2.94 3.75
CA ILE A 30 5.62 1.73 3.90
C ILE A 30 4.13 2.08 3.74
N TYR A 31 3.68 3.17 4.36
CA TYR A 31 2.30 3.62 4.24
C TYR A 31 1.95 4.00 2.81
N ASN A 32 2.81 4.78 2.14
CA ASN A 32 2.63 5.14 0.73
C ASN A 32 2.63 3.90 -0.17
N ALA A 33 3.52 2.94 0.07
CA ALA A 33 3.55 1.68 -0.69
C ALA A 33 2.27 0.85 -0.48
N ARG A 34 1.70 0.83 0.73
CA ARG A 34 0.40 0.21 0.99
C ARG A 34 -0.73 0.94 0.26
N ALA A 35 -0.74 2.28 0.27
CA ALA A 35 -1.74 3.08 -0.43
C ALA A 35 -1.75 2.80 -1.95
N VAL A 36 -0.58 2.70 -2.59
CA VAL A 36 -0.48 2.33 -4.01
C VAL A 36 -1.06 0.93 -4.27
N LYS A 37 -0.82 -0.04 -3.38
CA LYS A 37 -1.40 -1.38 -3.53
C LYS A 37 -2.93 -1.38 -3.42
N TYR A 38 -3.48 -0.63 -2.47
CA TYR A 38 -4.93 -0.49 -2.34
C TYR A 38 -5.55 0.20 -3.56
N ASP A 39 -4.88 1.19 -4.14
CA ASP A 39 -5.33 1.84 -5.37
C ASP A 39 -5.38 0.85 -6.55
N LEU A 40 -4.35 0.01 -6.72
CA LEU A 40 -4.35 -1.05 -7.75
C LEU A 40 -5.50 -2.06 -7.56
N ILE A 41 -5.77 -2.45 -6.31
CA ILE A 41 -6.90 -3.32 -5.98
C ILE A 41 -8.22 -2.62 -6.32
N GLN A 42 -8.36 -1.33 -5.98
CA GLN A 42 -9.56 -0.54 -6.27
C GLN A 42 -9.81 -0.41 -7.78
N GLN A 43 -8.76 -0.18 -8.56
CA GLN A 43 -8.82 -0.15 -10.02
C GLN A 43 -9.26 -1.51 -10.57
N PHE A 44 -8.75 -2.62 -10.02
CA PHE A 44 -9.19 -3.96 -10.40
C PHE A 44 -10.69 -4.17 -10.15
N GLU A 45 -11.20 -3.80 -8.97
CA GLU A 45 -12.62 -3.90 -8.62
C GLU A 45 -13.50 -3.08 -9.57
N SER A 46 -13.09 -1.84 -9.89
CA SER A 46 -13.79 -1.01 -10.86
C SER A 46 -13.80 -1.60 -12.27
N SER A 47 -12.75 -2.33 -12.65
CA SER A 47 -12.63 -2.93 -13.99
C SER A 47 -13.40 -4.25 -14.16
N THR A 48 -13.65 -4.96 -13.06
CA THR A 48 -14.32 -6.28 -13.05
C THR A 48 -15.75 -6.22 -12.52
N SER A 49 -16.12 -5.10 -11.88
CA SER A 49 -17.36 -4.88 -11.12
C SER A 49 -17.57 -5.90 -10.00
N ILE A 50 -16.48 -6.50 -9.49
CA ILE A 50 -16.50 -7.47 -8.40
C ILE A 50 -15.82 -6.84 -7.18
N LEU A 51 -16.51 -6.87 -6.05
CA LEU A 51 -15.96 -6.44 -4.77
C LEU A 51 -15.21 -7.61 -4.12
N LEU A 52 -13.92 -7.42 -3.85
CA LEU A 52 -13.11 -8.39 -3.16
C LEU A 52 -13.40 -8.33 -1.65
N PRO A 53 -13.44 -9.48 -0.96
CA PRO A 53 -13.63 -9.50 0.48
C PRO A 53 -12.42 -8.88 1.20
N SER A 54 -12.66 -8.25 2.34
CA SER A 54 -11.64 -7.53 3.12
C SER A 54 -10.42 -8.40 3.48
N GLY A 55 -10.64 -9.69 3.77
CA GLY A 55 -9.56 -10.65 4.04
C GLY A 55 -8.66 -10.94 2.84
N LEU A 56 -9.21 -10.91 1.62
CA LEU A 56 -8.41 -11.07 0.40
C LEU A 56 -7.61 -9.79 0.13
N LYS A 57 -8.21 -8.61 0.32
CA LYS A 57 -7.52 -7.32 0.15
C LYS A 57 -6.30 -7.19 1.05
N SER A 58 -6.41 -7.59 2.32
CA SER A 58 -5.28 -7.54 3.26
C SER A 58 -4.16 -8.51 2.88
N ASN A 59 -4.51 -9.73 2.45
CA ASN A 59 -3.53 -10.73 2.01
C ASN A 59 -2.77 -10.27 0.74
N LEU A 60 -3.49 -9.76 -0.25
CA LEU A 60 -2.95 -9.16 -1.48
C LEU A 60 -2.02 -7.96 -1.16
N CYS A 61 -2.37 -7.15 -0.17
CA CYS A 61 -1.57 -6.00 0.22
C CYS A 61 -0.26 -6.38 0.94
N MET A 62 -0.15 -7.59 1.52
CA MET A 62 1.08 -8.10 2.12
C MET A 62 2.09 -8.59 1.08
N GLN A 63 1.63 -8.95 -0.13
CA GLN A 63 2.48 -9.46 -1.20
C GLN A 63 3.35 -8.36 -1.84
N PRO A 64 4.55 -8.67 -2.37
CA PRO A 64 5.31 -7.77 -3.22
C PRO A 64 4.50 -7.28 -4.43
N VAL A 65 4.69 -6.01 -4.84
CA VAL A 65 3.91 -5.39 -5.94
C VAL A 65 3.95 -6.19 -7.25
N PRO A 66 5.09 -6.78 -7.68
CA PRO A 66 5.11 -7.60 -8.89
C PRO A 66 4.25 -8.86 -8.82
N ILE A 67 4.07 -9.42 -7.62
CA ILE A 67 3.27 -10.63 -7.42
C ILE A 67 1.78 -10.27 -7.39
N LEU A 68 1.44 -9.18 -6.69
CA LEU A 68 0.09 -8.60 -6.69
C LEU A 68 -0.43 -8.35 -8.11
N GLY A 69 0.37 -7.73 -8.97
CA GLY A 69 -0.02 -7.46 -10.36
C GLY A 69 -0.32 -8.72 -11.17
N LYS A 70 0.46 -9.80 -10.96
CA LYS A 70 0.23 -11.09 -11.63
C LYS A 70 -1.05 -11.76 -11.13
N GLU A 71 -1.28 -11.78 -9.82
CA GLU A 71 -2.51 -12.37 -9.24
C GLU A 71 -3.76 -11.64 -9.74
N LEU A 72 -3.75 -10.30 -9.74
CA LEU A 72 -4.86 -9.51 -10.27
C LEU A 72 -5.10 -9.76 -11.77
N ALA A 73 -4.04 -9.89 -12.58
CA ALA A 73 -4.17 -10.19 -14.00
C ALA A 73 -4.78 -11.58 -14.26
N VAL A 74 -4.33 -12.60 -13.51
CA VAL A 74 -4.87 -13.97 -13.61
C VAL A 74 -6.34 -14.00 -13.19
N MET A 75 -6.70 -13.38 -12.07
CA MET A 75 -8.10 -13.28 -11.63
C MET A 75 -8.96 -12.60 -12.69
N LYS A 76 -8.47 -11.52 -13.32
CA LYS A 76 -9.19 -10.82 -14.39
C LYS A 76 -9.49 -11.74 -15.58
N LEU A 77 -8.52 -12.57 -15.98
CA LEU A 77 -8.69 -13.53 -17.07
C LEU A 77 -9.73 -14.59 -16.70
N GLN A 78 -9.64 -15.18 -15.51
CA GLN A 78 -10.61 -16.18 -15.03
C GLN A 78 -12.04 -15.62 -14.98
N ILE A 79 -12.22 -14.39 -14.51
CA ILE A 79 -13.52 -13.72 -14.50
C ILE A 79 -14.05 -13.51 -15.93
N LYS A 80 -13.16 -13.18 -16.88
CA LYS A 80 -13.55 -13.00 -18.29
C LYS A 80 -13.93 -14.33 -18.95
N GLU A 81 -13.25 -15.42 -18.60
CA GLU A 81 -13.53 -16.77 -19.10
C GLU A 81 -14.83 -17.35 -18.52
N THR A 82 -15.09 -17.14 -17.22
CA THR A 82 -16.31 -17.62 -16.54
C THR A 82 -17.57 -16.83 -16.90
N LYS A 83 -17.43 -15.59 -17.38
CA LYS A 83 -18.54 -14.80 -17.94
C LYS A 83 -18.87 -15.15 -19.41
N LYS A 84 -18.11 -16.05 -20.03
CA LYS A 84 -18.27 -16.47 -21.42
C LYS A 84 -19.23 -17.65 -21.50
#